data_AF-A0A7X8B852-F1
#
_entry.id   AF-A0A7X8B852-F1
#
_cell.length_a   1.000
_cell.length_b   1.000
_cell.length_c   1.000
_cell.angle_alpha   90.00
_cell.angle_beta   90.00
_cell.angle_gamma   90.00
#
_symmetry.space_group_name_H-M   'P 1'
#
loop_
_entity.id
_entity.type
_entity.pdbx_description
1 polymer ?
#
loop_
_entity_poly.entity_id
_entity_poly.type
_entity_poly.pdbx_seq_one_letter_code
_entity_poly.pdbx_strand_id
1 'polypeptide(L)'
;MSTKDASMPRQRRAKKILSPSAKYEIWLQLVRGETTIAQAAAEAGVDRSTIIRVRQVAKETVRKHLIGALPATPPSTMLPAIRRGQPGTHPR
;
A
#
# COMPACT_ATOMS: atom_id res chain seq x y z
N MET A 1 -19.24 5.21 -48.53
CA MET A 1 -19.26 5.59 -47.10
C MET A 1 -17.88 5.37 -46.51
N SER A 2 -17.35 6.38 -45.83
CA SER A 2 -15.99 6.41 -45.28
C SER A 2 -16.05 6.28 -43.77
N THR A 3 -15.53 5.20 -43.20
CA THR A 3 -15.22 5.10 -41.76
C THR A 3 -13.88 4.38 -41.61
N LYS A 4 -12.80 5.10 -41.92
CA LYS A 4 -11.47 4.79 -41.40
C LYS A 4 -11.26 5.67 -40.17
N ASP A 5 -11.94 5.34 -39.07
CA ASP A 5 -11.52 5.78 -37.74
C ASP A 5 -10.26 4.99 -37.39
N ALA A 6 -9.14 5.47 -37.93
CA ALA A 6 -7.83 4.99 -37.59
C ALA A 6 -7.62 5.27 -36.10
N SER A 7 -7.73 4.21 -35.30
CA SER A 7 -7.25 4.14 -33.93
C SER A 7 -5.79 4.60 -33.90
N MET A 8 -5.57 5.90 -33.69
CA MET A 8 -4.24 6.45 -33.50
C MET A 8 -3.56 5.70 -32.35
N PRO A 9 -2.33 5.19 -32.53
CA PRO A 9 -1.61 4.58 -31.43
C PRO A 9 -1.42 5.65 -30.36
N ARG A 10 -2.09 5.47 -29.21
CA ARG A 10 -1.93 6.33 -28.02
C ARG A 10 -0.45 6.33 -27.66
N GLN A 11 0.27 7.39 -28.06
CA GLN A 11 1.69 7.56 -27.83
C GLN A 11 1.92 7.40 -26.32
N ARG A 12 2.44 6.23 -25.93
CA ARG A 12 2.72 5.90 -24.53
C ARG A 12 3.83 6.84 -24.09
N ARG A 13 3.44 7.97 -23.50
CA ARG A 13 4.37 8.89 -22.84
C ARG A 13 5.27 8.07 -21.93
N ALA A 14 6.57 8.34 -21.99
CA ALA A 14 7.56 7.65 -21.18
C ALA A 14 7.07 7.53 -19.74
N LYS A 15 7.11 6.32 -19.18
CA LYS A 15 6.57 6.02 -17.85
C LYS A 15 7.37 6.80 -16.81
N LYS A 16 6.92 8.02 -16.50
CA LYS A 16 7.46 8.83 -15.43
C LYS A 16 7.08 8.15 -14.12
N ILE A 17 8.08 7.58 -13.45
CA ILE A 17 7.88 6.93 -12.15
C ILE A 17 7.81 8.03 -11.10
N LEU A 18 6.68 8.14 -10.40
CA LEU A 18 6.55 9.05 -9.27
C LEU A 18 7.47 8.62 -8.13
N SER A 19 8.22 9.57 -7.58
CA SER A 19 8.95 9.36 -6.33
C SER A 19 7.98 9.05 -5.19
N PRO A 20 8.42 8.34 -4.13
CA PRO A 20 7.57 8.08 -2.96
C PRO A 20 6.95 9.35 -2.37
N SER A 21 7.74 10.43 -2.23
CA SER A 21 7.25 11.72 -1.72
C SER A 21 6.20 12.35 -2.64
N ALA A 22 6.40 12.31 -3.97
CA ALA A 22 5.42 12.86 -4.91
C ALA A 22 4.08 12.11 -4.86
N LYS A 23 4.09 10.79 -4.62
CA LYS A 23 2.85 10.03 -4.43
C LYS A 23 2.09 10.48 -3.18
N TYR A 24 2.79 10.81 -2.10
CA TYR A 24 2.20 11.26 -0.85
C TYR A 24 1.55 12.64 -0.98
N GLU A 25 2.25 13.61 -1.58
CA GLU A 25 1.72 14.96 -1.81
C GLU A 25 0.45 14.92 -2.68
N ILE A 26 0.48 14.17 -3.79
CA ILE A 26 -0.69 14.01 -4.66
C ILE A 26 -1.84 13.35 -3.90
N TRP A 27 -1.55 12.37 -3.05
CA TRP A 27 -2.57 11.72 -2.23
C TRP A 27 -3.22 12.71 -1.25
N LEU A 28 -2.44 13.58 -0.59
CA LEU A 28 -2.98 14.60 0.32
C LEU A 28 -3.91 15.57 -0.42
N GLN A 29 -3.49 16.10 -1.57
CA GLN A 29 -4.29 17.02 -2.37
C GLN A 29 -5.62 16.37 -2.82
N LEU A 30 -5.58 15.08 -3.19
CA LEU A 30 -6.79 14.32 -3.57
C LEU A 30 -7.73 14.06 -2.40
N VAL A 31 -7.20 13.80 -1.20
CA VAL A 31 -8.01 13.57 0.00
C VAL A 31 -8.67 14.86 0.48
N ARG A 32 -7.98 15.99 0.36
CA ARG A 32 -8.51 17.32 0.69
C ARG A 32 -9.51 17.86 -0.33
N GLY A 33 -9.57 17.26 -1.52
CA GLY A 33 -10.42 17.73 -2.62
C GLY A 33 -9.88 18.97 -3.33
N GLU A 34 -8.61 19.32 -3.11
CA GLU A 34 -7.94 20.47 -3.74
C GLU A 34 -7.64 20.21 -5.23
N THR A 35 -7.45 18.94 -5.61
CA THR A 35 -7.16 18.53 -6.99
C THR A 35 -8.05 17.38 -7.44
N THR A 36 -8.30 17.30 -8.74
CA THR A 36 -8.99 16.16 -9.36
C THR A 36 -7.99 15.14 -9.88
N ILE A 37 -8.44 13.89 -10.09
CA ILE A 37 -7.59 12.82 -10.63
C ILE A 37 -7.00 13.21 -12.00
N ALA A 38 -7.78 13.89 -12.83
CA ALA A 38 -7.34 14.32 -14.16
C ALA A 38 -6.27 15.41 -14.08
N GLN A 39 -6.44 16.37 -13.18
CA GLN A 39 -5.51 17.46 -12.96
C GLN A 39 -4.19 16.97 -12.34
N ALA A 40 -4.27 16.20 -11.25
CA ALA A 40 -3.09 15.60 -10.63
C ALA A 40 -2.28 14.73 -11.61
N ALA A 41 -2.96 13.98 -12.48
CA ALA A 41 -2.30 13.20 -13.52
C ALA A 41 -1.59 14.08 -14.56
N ALA A 42 -2.21 15.19 -14.96
CA ALA A 42 -1.63 16.13 -15.92
C ALA A 42 -0.40 16.85 -15.35
N GLU A 43 -0.49 17.35 -14.11
CA GLU A 43 0.60 18.05 -13.41
C GLU A 43 1.79 17.12 -13.14
N ALA A 44 1.52 15.90 -12.69
CA ALA A 44 2.55 14.89 -12.48
C ALA A 44 3.11 14.29 -13.78
N GLY A 45 2.42 14.49 -14.91
CA GLY A 45 2.77 13.87 -16.19
C GLY A 45 2.64 12.35 -16.21
N VAL A 46 1.72 11.79 -15.40
CA VAL A 46 1.45 10.35 -15.31
C VAL A 46 0.08 9.98 -15.84
N ASP A 47 -0.16 8.70 -16.07
CA ASP A 47 -1.48 8.21 -16.43
C ASP A 47 -2.46 8.32 -15.25
N ARG A 48 -3.74 8.60 -15.55
CA ARG A 48 -4.81 8.68 -14.55
C ARG A 48 -4.94 7.39 -13.72
N SER A 49 -4.68 6.22 -14.33
CA SER A 49 -4.68 4.93 -13.63
C SER A 49 -3.64 4.85 -12.51
N THR A 50 -2.49 5.51 -12.66
CA THR A 50 -1.48 5.60 -11.61
C THR A 50 -2.03 6.35 -10.39
N ILE A 51 -2.72 7.47 -10.62
CA ILE A 51 -3.33 8.27 -9.55
C ILE A 51 -4.47 7.51 -8.86
N ILE A 52 -5.32 6.82 -9.63
CA ILE A 52 -6.35 5.94 -9.09
C ILE A 52 -5.73 4.83 -8.21
N ARG A 53 -4.64 4.21 -8.68
CA ARG A 53 -3.92 3.17 -7.94
C ARG A 53 -3.37 3.70 -6.63
N VAL A 54 -2.78 4.89 -6.61
CA VAL A 54 -2.28 5.54 -5.38
C VAL A 54 -3.42 5.68 -4.35
N ARG A 55 -4.58 6.21 -4.77
CA ARG A 55 -5.75 6.37 -3.88
C ARG A 55 -6.27 5.03 -3.35
N GLN A 56 -6.37 4.01 -4.20
CA GLN A 56 -6.83 2.67 -3.82
C GLN A 56 -5.89 2.03 -2.79
N VAL A 57 -4.57 2.04 -3.07
CA VAL A 57 -3.57 1.46 -2.17
C VAL A 57 -3.60 2.17 -0.82
N ALA A 58 -3.64 3.51 -0.79
CA ALA A 58 -3.71 4.24 0.47
C ALA A 58 -4.99 3.93 1.27
N LYS A 59 -6.14 3.77 0.61
CA LYS A 59 -7.38 3.35 1.28
C LYS A 59 -7.28 1.93 1.84
N GLU A 60 -6.70 1.01 1.06
CA GLU A 60 -6.54 -0.39 1.45
C GLU A 60 -5.54 -0.55 2.60
N THR A 61 -4.42 0.18 2.60
CA THR A 61 -3.43 0.14 3.68
C THR A 61 -4.03 0.63 4.99
N VAL A 62 -4.76 1.75 4.97
CA VAL A 62 -5.48 2.25 6.13
C VAL A 62 -6.50 1.23 6.62
N ARG A 63 -7.28 0.62 5.71
CA ARG A 63 -8.25 -0.43 6.07
C ARG A 63 -7.56 -1.64 6.72
N LYS A 64 -6.45 -2.12 6.16
CA LYS A 64 -5.68 -3.25 6.72
C LYS A 64 -5.08 -2.92 8.07
N HIS A 65 -4.51 -1.72 8.23
CA HIS A 65 -3.91 -1.31 9.48
C HIS A 65 -4.96 -1.13 10.58
N LEU A 66 -6.10 -0.51 10.26
CA LEU A 66 -7.19 -0.34 11.23
C LEU A 66 -7.82 -1.68 11.65
N ILE A 67 -7.98 -2.63 10.73
CA ILE A 67 -8.51 -3.97 11.06
C ILE A 67 -7.47 -4.82 11.81
N GLY A 68 -6.18 -4.66 11.49
CA GLY A 68 -5.06 -5.35 12.14
C GLY A 68 -4.55 -4.68 13.43
N ALA A 69 -5.10 -3.52 13.82
CA ALA A 69 -4.69 -2.77 15.01
C ALA A 69 -5.22 -3.35 16.33
N LEU A 70 -5.93 -4.50 16.30
CA LEU A 70 -6.05 -5.34 17.48
C LEU A 70 -4.69 -6.02 17.67
N PRO A 71 -3.92 -5.70 18.72
CA PRO A 71 -2.68 -6.40 19.00
C PRO A 71 -3.05 -7.87 19.23
N ALA A 72 -2.70 -8.73 18.27
CA ALA A 72 -2.52 -10.13 18.57
C ALA A 72 -1.30 -10.19 19.48
N THR A 73 -1.56 -10.05 20.79
CA THR A 73 -0.61 -10.40 21.84
C THR A 73 -0.02 -11.74 21.43
N PRO A 74 1.30 -11.88 21.22
CA PRO A 74 1.86 -13.20 20.99
C PRO A 74 1.39 -14.07 22.17
N PRO A 75 0.80 -15.27 21.94
CA PRO A 75 0.47 -16.13 23.04
C PRO A 75 1.74 -16.29 23.85
N SER A 76 1.66 -15.97 25.13
CA SER A 76 2.70 -16.13 26.14
C SER A 76 3.28 -17.54 26.08
N THR A 77 4.22 -17.77 25.16
CA THR A 77 4.86 -19.07 24.88
C THR A 77 6.33 -18.84 24.54
N MET A 78 6.94 -17.85 25.20
CA MET A 78 8.38 -17.77 25.38
C MET A 78 8.68 -17.37 26.83
N LEU A 79 8.05 -18.08 27.77
CA LEU A 79 8.69 -18.31 29.06
C LEU A 79 9.40 -19.65 28.94
N PRO A 80 10.74 -19.71 28.99
CA PRO A 80 11.41 -20.99 29.16
C PRO A 80 10.86 -21.58 30.46
N ALA A 81 10.24 -22.75 30.35
CA ALA A 81 9.78 -23.52 31.50
C ALA A 81 10.95 -23.60 32.49
N ILE A 82 10.78 -22.91 33.61
CA ILE A 82 11.63 -23.00 34.78
C ILE A 82 11.71 -24.49 35.11
N ARG A 83 12.86 -25.11 34.82
CA ARG A 83 13.21 -26.47 35.22
C ARG A 83 13.33 -26.47 36.75
N ARG A 84 12.18 -26.45 37.45
CA ARG A 84 12.08 -26.72 38.87
C ARG A 84 12.47 -28.19 39.10
N GLY A 85 13.26 -28.40 40.15
CA GLY A 85 14.08 -29.57 40.36
C GLY A 85 13.35 -30.92 40.30
N GLN A 86 14.09 -31.94 39.88
CA GLN A 86 13.87 -33.28 40.40
C GLN A 86 15.01 -33.61 41.37
N PRO A 87 14.70 -33.86 42.66
CA PRO A 87 15.65 -34.38 43.64
C PRO A 87 15.94 -35.86 43.37
N GLY A 88 17.15 -36.29 43.74
CA GLY A 88 17.77 -37.51 43.24
C GLY A 88 17.16 -38.83 43.68
N THR A 89 17.56 -39.88 42.96
CA THR A 89 17.69 -41.26 43.45
C THR A 89 18.87 -41.93 42.71
N HIS A 90 20.00 -42.09 43.40
CA HIS A 90 20.86 -43.28 43.23
C HIS A 90 20.09 -44.50 43.78
N PRO A 91 20.40 -45.79 43.46
CA PRO A 91 21.73 -46.32 43.10
C PRO A 91 21.74 -47.46 42.05
N ARG A 92 22.94 -47.82 41.56
CA ARG A 92 23.41 -49.22 41.55
C ARG A 92 24.93 -49.28 41.40
#